data_AF-S6G5Z0-F1
#
_entry.id   AF-S6G5Z0-F1
#
_cell.length_a   1.000
_cell.length_b   1.000
_cell.length_c   1.000
_cell.angle_alpha   90.00
_cell.angle_beta   90.00
_cell.angle_gamma   90.00
#
_symmetry.space_group_name_H-M   'P 1'
#
loop_
_entity.id
_entity.type
_entity.pdbx_description
1 polymer ?
#
loop_
_entity_poly.entity_id
_entity_poly.type
_entity_poly.pdbx_seq_one_letter_code
_entity_poly.pdbx_strand_id
1 'polypeptide(L)'
;MKNKTKGIRDSGSKEDEADTVYLLAKELAYDVVTGQTDNLAAALAKTSGKDIVQFAKAVEISHSDIGKKVCRTKSGKSQNHYAKYAAESDVVNSGDKFNVALCGGTGPTGSTSNNSTEQQVLRDFVRETLKDGSKNWPTSTEKASGNTNGPKPVQNDNAKAVAKDLVQELNHDEKTIVAGLLAKTIEGGEVVEIRAVSSTSVMVNACYDLLSEGLGVVPYACVGLGGNFVGVVDGHITPKLAYRLKAGLSYQLSPEISAFVGGFYHRVVGDGVYDDLPAQLL
;
A
#
# COMPACT_ATOMS: atom_id res chain seq x y z
N MET A 1 -32.65 -9.10 26.19
CA MET A 1 -32.75 -9.07 24.71
C MET A 1 -31.58 -8.27 24.16
N LYS A 2 -30.62 -8.93 23.51
CA LYS A 2 -29.59 -8.30 22.68
C LYS A 2 -29.48 -9.17 21.42
N ASN A 3 -30.09 -8.68 20.34
CA ASN A 3 -30.06 -9.31 19.02
C ASN A 3 -28.64 -9.20 18.44
N LYS A 4 -28.01 -10.33 18.14
CA LYS A 4 -26.87 -10.41 17.23
C LYS A 4 -27.40 -10.59 15.82
N THR A 5 -27.27 -9.57 15.00
CA THR A 5 -27.61 -9.61 13.58
C THR A 5 -26.56 -10.43 12.83
N LYS A 6 -27.02 -11.51 12.18
CA LYS A 6 -26.23 -12.42 11.35
C LYS A 6 -26.10 -11.78 9.95
N GLY A 7 -24.90 -11.34 9.59
CA GLY A 7 -24.60 -10.87 8.24
C GLY A 7 -24.44 -12.05 7.29
N ILE A 8 -25.39 -12.19 6.38
CA ILE A 8 -25.39 -13.07 5.20
C ILE A 8 -24.24 -12.62 4.30
N ARG A 9 -23.32 -13.52 3.93
CA ARG A 9 -22.38 -13.29 2.82
C ARG A 9 -22.89 -14.06 1.61
N ASP A 10 -23.39 -13.26 0.70
CA ASP A 10 -23.87 -13.59 -0.63
C ASP A 10 -22.70 -14.09 -1.49
N SER A 11 -22.97 -15.17 -2.22
CA SER A 11 -22.12 -15.74 -3.25
C SER A 11 -22.24 -14.88 -4.50
N GLY A 12 -21.32 -13.93 -4.66
CA GLY A 12 -21.18 -13.12 -5.85
C GLY A 12 -19.72 -13.10 -6.28
N SER A 13 -19.43 -13.86 -7.33
CA SER A 13 -18.17 -13.84 -8.07
C SER A 13 -17.80 -12.42 -8.47
N LYS A 14 -16.73 -11.90 -7.85
CA LYS A 14 -15.82 -10.94 -8.45
C LYS A 14 -14.43 -11.42 -8.11
N GLU A 15 -13.91 -12.29 -8.96
CA GLU A 15 -12.48 -12.22 -9.27
C GLU A 15 -12.31 -10.88 -9.96
N ASP A 16 -11.63 -9.94 -9.29
CA ASP A 16 -10.73 -8.97 -9.89
C ASP A 16 -10.11 -8.17 -8.75
N GLU A 17 -8.79 -8.01 -8.85
CA GLU A 17 -7.89 -7.27 -7.97
C GLU A 17 -7.51 -8.00 -6.69
N ALA A 18 -6.50 -8.87 -6.84
CA ALA A 18 -5.65 -9.27 -5.73
C ALA A 18 -4.93 -8.01 -5.22
N ASP A 19 -5.49 -7.41 -4.16
CA ASP A 19 -4.79 -6.45 -3.33
C ASP A 19 -3.49 -7.12 -2.86
N THR A 20 -2.37 -6.67 -3.42
CA THR A 20 -1.04 -7.09 -2.99
C THR A 20 -0.93 -6.95 -1.47
N VAL A 21 -0.79 -8.08 -0.78
CA VAL A 21 -0.59 -8.08 0.68
C VAL A 21 0.88 -7.80 0.95
N TYR A 22 1.21 -6.53 1.16
CA TYR A 22 2.52 -6.16 1.66
C TYR A 22 2.57 -6.45 3.16
N LEU A 23 3.49 -7.30 3.60
CA LEU A 23 3.85 -7.45 5.01
C LEU A 23 4.64 -6.21 5.47
N LEU A 24 3.98 -5.06 5.52
CA LEU A 24 4.54 -3.80 5.99
C LEU A 24 4.57 -3.83 7.51
N ALA A 25 5.53 -4.55 8.08
CA ALA A 25 5.78 -4.53 9.53
C ALA A 25 6.41 -3.21 10.02
N LYS A 26 6.39 -2.15 9.19
CA LYS A 26 7.14 -0.92 9.43
C LYS A 26 6.32 0.32 9.10
N GLU A 27 6.45 1.32 9.98
CA GLU A 27 5.51 2.44 10.15
C GLU A 27 5.36 3.28 8.88
N LEU A 28 6.45 3.62 8.18
CA LEU A 28 6.41 4.53 7.03
C LEU A 28 5.61 3.93 5.87
N ALA A 29 5.87 2.67 5.57
CA ALA A 29 5.22 1.99 4.46
C ALA A 29 3.73 1.81 4.73
N TYR A 30 3.38 1.39 5.95
CA TYR A 30 1.98 1.23 6.36
C TYR A 30 1.21 2.57 6.30
N ASP A 31 1.80 3.66 6.78
CA ASP A 31 1.14 4.97 6.81
C ASP A 31 0.90 5.54 5.40
N VAL A 32 1.79 5.27 4.43
CA VAL A 32 1.57 5.66 3.02
C VAL A 32 0.37 4.94 2.42
N VAL A 33 0.31 3.61 2.54
CA VAL A 33 -0.76 2.79 1.93
C VAL A 33 -2.11 3.08 2.59
N THR A 34 -2.13 3.26 3.91
CA THR A 34 -3.36 3.55 4.67
C THR A 34 -3.75 5.04 4.67
N GLY A 35 -2.91 5.91 4.13
CA GLY A 35 -3.17 7.34 4.02
C GLY A 35 -3.09 8.11 5.33
N GLN A 36 -2.36 7.61 6.33
CA GLN A 36 -2.17 8.27 7.63
C GLN A 36 -1.16 9.42 7.53
N THR A 37 -1.58 10.52 6.89
CA THR A 37 -0.69 11.65 6.53
C THR A 37 0.06 12.23 7.74
N ASP A 38 -0.60 12.39 8.89
CA ASP A 38 0.02 12.98 10.09
C ASP A 38 1.04 12.04 10.74
N ASN A 39 0.74 10.73 10.80
CA ASN A 39 1.66 9.72 11.32
C ASN A 39 2.87 9.57 10.40
N LEU A 40 2.64 9.50 9.08
CA LEU A 40 3.68 9.48 8.07
C LEU A 40 4.59 10.72 8.19
N ALA A 41 4.02 11.91 8.33
CA ALA A 41 4.80 13.14 8.48
C ALA A 41 5.65 13.13 9.76
N ALA A 42 5.11 12.60 10.87
CA ALA A 42 5.83 12.49 12.13
C ALA A 42 6.97 11.46 12.06
N ALA A 43 6.75 10.33 11.38
CA ALA A 43 7.77 9.31 11.16
C ALA A 43 8.87 9.83 10.20
N LEU A 44 8.51 10.42 9.06
CA LEU A 44 9.44 11.04 8.11
C LEU A 44 10.29 12.14 8.75
N ALA A 45 9.71 12.91 9.67
CA ALA A 45 10.45 13.95 10.39
C ALA A 45 11.56 13.41 11.30
N LYS A 46 11.46 12.15 11.74
CA LYS A 46 12.50 11.46 12.52
C LYS A 46 13.56 10.80 11.64
N THR A 47 13.26 10.59 10.36
CA THR A 47 14.20 10.04 9.38
C THR A 47 15.28 11.06 9.03
N SER A 48 16.52 10.60 8.86
CA SER A 48 17.63 11.48 8.50
C SER A 48 17.45 12.01 7.06
N GLY A 49 17.91 13.24 6.80
CA GLY A 49 17.88 13.80 5.45
C GLY A 49 18.66 12.97 4.44
N LYS A 50 19.70 12.24 4.88
CA LYS A 50 20.48 11.32 4.04
C LYS A 50 19.62 10.16 3.56
N ASP A 51 18.81 9.56 4.43
CA ASP A 51 17.95 8.43 4.07
C ASP A 51 16.84 8.88 3.12
N ILE A 52 16.32 10.11 3.29
CA ILE A 52 15.35 10.71 2.36
C ILE A 52 15.95 10.94 0.98
N VAL A 53 17.21 11.38 0.91
CA VAL A 53 17.94 11.49 -0.37
C VAL A 53 18.09 10.13 -1.03
N GLN A 54 18.40 9.07 -0.28
CA GLN A 54 18.49 7.70 -0.83
C GLN A 54 17.14 7.18 -1.30
N PHE A 55 16.08 7.39 -0.52
CA PHE A 55 14.71 7.07 -0.91
C PHE A 55 14.33 7.77 -2.23
N ALA A 56 14.54 9.08 -2.33
CA ALA A 56 14.21 9.83 -3.54
C ALA A 56 15.00 9.36 -4.77
N LYS A 57 16.28 9.00 -4.60
CA LYS A 57 17.08 8.39 -5.67
C LYS A 57 16.51 7.04 -6.09
N ALA A 58 16.07 6.21 -5.16
CA ALA A 58 15.46 4.92 -5.47
C ALA A 58 14.14 5.09 -6.23
N VAL A 59 13.32 6.09 -5.86
CA VAL A 59 12.11 6.46 -6.60
C VAL A 59 12.46 6.92 -8.01
N GLU A 60 13.46 7.79 -8.17
CA GLU A 60 13.87 8.30 -9.49
C GLU A 60 14.37 7.17 -10.42
N ILE A 61 15.16 6.24 -9.90
CA ILE A 61 15.72 5.12 -10.67
C ILE A 61 14.63 4.11 -11.04
N SER A 62 13.77 3.76 -10.09
CA SER A 62 12.82 2.65 -10.26
C SER A 62 11.53 3.09 -10.92
N HIS A 63 11.02 4.28 -10.58
CA HIS A 63 9.69 4.77 -10.96
C HIS A 63 9.68 6.29 -11.11
N SER A 64 10.44 6.81 -12.09
CA SER A 64 10.63 8.25 -12.28
C SER A 64 9.32 9.05 -12.42
N ASP A 65 8.26 8.44 -12.94
CA ASP A 65 6.94 9.07 -13.08
C ASP A 65 6.26 9.36 -11.74
N ILE A 66 6.48 8.52 -10.72
CA ILE A 66 6.05 8.77 -9.34
C ILE A 66 6.81 9.99 -8.79
N GLY A 67 8.13 10.01 -8.99
CA GLY A 67 8.98 11.13 -8.57
C GLY A 67 8.59 12.48 -9.19
N LYS A 68 7.95 12.48 -10.36
CA LYS A 68 7.43 13.69 -11.01
C LYS A 68 6.17 14.25 -10.36
N LYS A 69 5.42 13.45 -9.60
CA LYS A 69 4.17 13.86 -8.92
C LYS A 69 4.43 14.49 -7.55
N VAL A 70 5.51 14.07 -6.90
CA VAL A 70 5.87 14.47 -5.54
C VAL A 70 6.73 15.74 -5.56
N CYS A 71 6.50 16.63 -4.59
CA CYS A 71 7.18 17.91 -4.47
C CYS A 71 7.10 18.74 -5.75
N ARG A 72 5.95 18.77 -6.42
CA ARG A 72 5.75 19.61 -7.60
C ARG A 72 5.65 21.07 -7.20
N THR A 73 6.61 21.87 -7.64
CA THR A 73 6.56 23.33 -7.47
C THR A 73 5.32 23.93 -8.11
N LYS A 74 4.77 24.97 -7.47
CA LYS A 74 3.49 25.59 -7.82
C LYS A 74 3.72 27.02 -8.33
N SER A 75 2.75 27.53 -9.10
CA SER A 75 2.73 28.93 -9.52
C SER A 75 1.84 29.77 -8.60
N GLY A 76 2.19 31.04 -8.38
CA GLY A 76 1.48 31.94 -7.47
C GLY A 76 0.22 32.60 -8.02
N LYS A 77 0.15 32.94 -9.32
CA LYS A 77 -1.05 33.59 -9.94
C LYS A 77 -1.21 33.36 -11.44
N SER A 78 -0.11 33.32 -12.21
CA SER A 78 -0.12 33.20 -13.67
C SER A 78 0.32 31.80 -14.11
N GLN A 79 -0.17 31.29 -15.23
CA GLN A 79 0.32 30.03 -15.79
C GLN A 79 1.81 30.19 -16.15
N ASN A 80 2.65 29.20 -15.83
CA ASN A 80 4.09 29.14 -16.18
C ASN A 80 5.07 30.02 -15.36
N HIS A 81 4.78 30.28 -14.08
CA HIS A 81 5.70 30.96 -13.15
C HIS A 81 5.95 30.10 -11.90
N TYR A 82 6.61 28.97 -12.09
CA TYR A 82 6.85 28.02 -11.00
C TYR A 82 8.01 28.46 -10.10
N ALA A 83 7.95 28.04 -8.84
CA ALA A 83 9.11 28.15 -7.95
C ALA A 83 10.26 27.26 -8.43
N LYS A 84 11.48 27.60 -8.00
CA LYS A 84 12.69 26.81 -8.22
C LYS A 84 13.30 26.42 -6.88
N TYR A 85 13.66 25.17 -6.73
CA TYR A 85 14.33 24.68 -5.54
C TYR A 85 15.70 25.30 -5.37
N ALA A 86 15.99 25.67 -4.13
CA ALA A 86 17.26 26.22 -3.69
C ALA A 86 17.51 25.87 -2.21
N ALA A 87 18.66 26.30 -1.70
CA ALA A 87 19.04 26.10 -0.30
C ALA A 87 18.20 26.93 0.68
N GLU A 88 17.65 28.07 0.25
CA GLU A 88 16.84 28.97 1.07
C GLU A 88 15.68 29.53 0.24
N SER A 89 14.53 29.73 0.87
CA SER A 89 13.41 30.46 0.28
C SER A 89 13.73 31.95 0.19
N ASP A 90 13.67 32.51 -1.01
CA ASP A 90 13.86 33.95 -1.33
C ASP A 90 12.89 34.29 -2.46
N VAL A 91 11.62 34.53 -2.10
CA VAL A 91 10.57 34.86 -3.07
C VAL A 91 10.08 36.29 -2.85
N VAL A 92 10.11 37.09 -3.91
CA VAL A 92 9.58 38.46 -3.96
C VAL A 92 8.75 38.66 -5.22
N ASN A 93 7.73 39.53 -5.16
CA ASN A 93 6.87 39.79 -6.32
C ASN A 93 7.52 40.65 -7.43
N SER A 94 8.57 41.42 -7.10
CA SER A 94 9.13 42.47 -7.99
C SER A 94 10.58 42.22 -8.40
N GLY A 95 10.98 40.95 -8.55
CA GLY A 95 12.32 40.57 -8.98
C GLY A 95 12.38 39.12 -9.44
N ASP A 96 13.46 38.74 -10.10
CA ASP A 96 13.69 37.38 -10.63
C ASP A 96 14.02 36.36 -9.52
N LYS A 97 13.33 36.44 -8.38
CA LYS A 97 13.54 35.56 -7.24
C LYS A 97 12.31 34.71 -6.97
N PHE A 98 12.48 33.43 -7.26
CA PHE A 98 11.46 32.40 -7.20
C PHE A 98 11.97 31.16 -6.45
N ASN A 99 13.02 31.36 -5.64
CA ASN A 99 13.71 30.29 -4.94
C ASN A 99 12.90 29.81 -3.73
N VAL A 100 12.73 28.50 -3.58
CA VAL A 100 12.04 27.87 -2.45
C VAL A 100 12.86 26.72 -1.87
N ALA A 101 12.81 26.55 -0.56
CA ALA A 101 13.35 25.40 0.14
C ALA A 101 12.26 24.46 0.71
N LEU A 102 10.98 24.77 0.42
CA LEU A 102 9.82 23.97 0.81
C LEU A 102 9.39 23.05 -0.34
N CYS A 103 9.29 21.75 -0.09
CA CYS A 103 8.69 20.77 -1.02
C CYS A 103 7.28 21.24 -1.45
N GLY A 104 7.05 21.31 -2.76
CA GLY A 104 5.82 21.82 -3.34
C GLY A 104 5.65 23.34 -3.21
N GLY A 105 6.73 24.07 -2.96
CA GLY A 105 6.74 25.52 -2.77
C GLY A 105 6.14 26.29 -3.95
N THR A 106 5.56 27.45 -3.64
CA THR A 106 4.83 28.28 -4.60
C THR A 106 5.70 29.45 -5.08
N GLY A 107 5.67 29.69 -6.39
CA GLY A 107 6.36 30.82 -7.03
C GLY A 107 5.72 32.17 -6.70
N PRO A 108 6.33 33.27 -7.12
CA PRO A 108 5.81 34.61 -6.89
C PRO A 108 4.47 34.83 -7.60
N THR A 109 3.71 35.81 -7.11
CA THR A 109 2.41 36.18 -7.70
C THR A 109 2.53 37.25 -8.80
N GLY A 110 3.70 37.84 -8.98
CA GLY A 110 3.99 38.86 -9.97
C GLY A 110 4.39 38.29 -11.34
N SER A 111 4.13 39.05 -12.41
CA SER A 111 4.56 38.73 -13.76
C SER A 111 5.95 39.32 -14.00
N THR A 112 6.99 38.50 -13.90
CA THR A 112 8.35 38.88 -14.30
C THR A 112 8.70 38.26 -15.67
N SER A 113 9.77 38.75 -16.31
CA SER A 113 10.20 38.32 -17.65
C SER A 113 11.08 37.06 -17.65
N ASN A 114 11.66 36.68 -16.50
CA ASN A 114 12.54 35.51 -16.35
C ASN A 114 11.83 34.36 -15.64
N ASN A 115 10.88 33.75 -16.34
CA ASN A 115 9.97 32.74 -15.76
C ASN A 115 10.57 31.34 -15.77
N SER A 116 10.41 30.61 -14.66
CA SER A 116 10.53 29.15 -14.68
C SER A 116 9.26 28.57 -15.30
N THR A 117 9.36 28.19 -16.57
CA THR A 117 8.26 27.57 -17.32
C THR A 117 8.03 26.11 -16.95
N GLU A 118 8.98 25.50 -16.24
CA GLU A 118 8.94 24.09 -15.86
C GLU A 118 8.77 23.92 -14.35
N GLN A 119 7.94 22.94 -13.99
CA GLN A 119 7.82 22.49 -12.62
C GLN A 119 9.00 21.63 -12.25
N GLN A 120 9.63 21.98 -11.14
CA GLN A 120 10.56 21.11 -10.46
C GLN A 120 9.85 20.11 -9.55
N VAL A 121 10.45 18.95 -9.37
CA VAL A 121 9.85 17.76 -8.73
C VAL A 121 10.78 17.19 -7.64
N LEU A 122 10.45 16.03 -7.07
CA LEU A 122 11.21 15.40 -5.97
C LEU A 122 12.73 15.34 -6.19
N ARG A 123 13.19 14.95 -7.39
CA ARG A 123 14.63 14.89 -7.70
C ARG A 123 15.32 16.25 -7.57
N ASP A 124 14.63 17.32 -7.97
CA ASP A 124 15.15 18.68 -7.95
C ASP A 124 15.14 19.23 -6.53
N PHE A 125 14.10 18.92 -5.75
CA PHE A 125 14.06 19.20 -4.31
C PHE A 125 15.25 18.57 -3.59
N VAL A 126 15.52 17.28 -3.85
CA VAL A 126 16.65 16.59 -3.24
C VAL A 126 17.98 17.21 -3.69
N ARG A 127 18.17 17.43 -5.00
CA ARG A 127 19.43 17.98 -5.55
C ARG A 127 19.71 19.42 -5.10
N GLU A 128 18.70 20.28 -5.08
CA GLU A 128 18.88 21.72 -4.86
C GLU A 128 18.65 22.15 -3.42
N THR A 129 17.75 21.48 -2.70
CA THR A 129 17.33 21.87 -1.36
C THR A 129 17.93 20.98 -0.27
N LEU A 130 17.88 19.65 -0.43
CA LEU A 130 18.45 18.72 0.57
C LEU A 130 19.96 18.50 0.40
N LYS A 131 20.47 18.66 -0.82
CA LYS A 131 21.85 18.36 -1.21
C LYS A 131 22.18 16.88 -0.95
N ASP A 132 23.12 16.60 -0.06
CA ASP A 132 23.46 15.25 0.40
C ASP A 132 22.62 14.80 1.61
N GLY A 133 21.60 15.57 1.99
CA GLY A 133 20.77 15.35 3.17
C GLY A 133 21.20 16.17 4.38
N SER A 134 22.15 17.10 4.22
CA SER A 134 22.67 17.96 5.29
C SER A 134 21.85 19.23 5.52
N LYS A 135 20.92 19.58 4.62
CA LYS A 135 20.15 20.82 4.69
C LYS A 135 18.65 20.58 4.55
N ASN A 136 17.88 21.51 5.11
CA ASN A 136 16.44 21.66 4.89
C ASN A 136 15.57 20.43 5.20
N TRP A 137 16.08 19.44 5.95
CA TRP A 137 15.29 18.32 6.44
C TRP A 137 15.33 18.26 7.97
N PRO A 138 14.18 18.08 8.65
CA PRO A 138 12.80 17.97 8.11
C PRO A 138 12.11 19.33 7.90
N THR A 139 12.81 20.44 8.15
CA THR A 139 12.26 21.80 8.11
C THR A 139 13.00 22.66 7.08
N SER A 140 12.26 23.44 6.30
CA SER A 140 12.78 24.35 5.28
C SER A 140 13.52 25.55 5.91
N THR A 141 14.33 26.23 5.11
CA THR A 141 15.04 27.46 5.51
C THR A 141 14.56 28.62 4.65
N GLU A 142 14.36 29.79 5.24
CA GLU A 142 14.19 31.03 4.50
C GLU A 142 15.41 31.94 4.64
N LYS A 143 15.57 32.81 3.64
CA LYS A 143 16.58 33.84 3.69
C LYS A 143 16.28 34.83 4.80
N ALA A 144 17.27 35.14 5.64
CA ALA A 144 17.15 36.02 6.80
C ALA A 144 16.57 37.43 6.47
N SER A 145 16.77 37.91 5.24
CA SER A 145 16.14 39.12 4.73
C SER A 145 15.84 38.99 3.24
N GLY A 146 14.63 39.39 2.84
CA GLY A 146 14.20 39.43 1.44
C GLY A 146 13.08 38.45 1.08
N ASN A 147 12.78 37.44 1.88
CA ASN A 147 11.65 36.54 1.62
C ASN A 147 10.31 37.17 2.01
N THR A 148 9.78 38.08 1.19
CA THR A 148 8.53 38.80 1.50
C THR A 148 7.27 38.06 1.08
N ASN A 149 7.37 37.14 0.11
CA ASN A 149 6.22 36.47 -0.50
C ASN A 149 6.34 34.94 -0.53
N GLY A 150 7.44 34.37 -0.04
CA GLY A 150 7.68 32.94 -0.07
C GLY A 150 7.20 32.22 1.19
N PRO A 151 7.32 30.89 1.20
CA PRO A 151 7.01 30.09 2.37
C PRO A 151 7.94 30.45 3.53
N LYS A 152 7.37 30.56 4.72
CA LYS A 152 8.11 30.72 5.98
C LYS A 152 8.32 29.36 6.64
N PRO A 153 9.50 29.10 7.25
CA PRO A 153 9.77 27.85 7.92
C PRO A 153 8.76 27.58 9.04
N VAL A 154 8.16 26.40 9.00
CA VAL A 154 7.35 25.86 10.10
C VAL A 154 7.93 24.52 10.48
N GLN A 155 7.90 24.17 11.78
CA GLN A 155 8.43 22.91 12.24
C GLN A 155 7.89 21.72 11.42
N ASN A 156 8.84 20.97 10.85
CA ASN A 156 8.66 19.78 10.01
C ASN A 156 7.86 20.03 8.72
N ASP A 157 7.86 21.25 8.18
CA ASP A 157 7.10 21.62 6.98
C ASP A 157 7.48 20.76 5.75
N ASN A 158 8.75 20.44 5.53
CA ASN A 158 9.19 19.58 4.44
C ASN A 158 8.73 18.13 4.63
N ALA A 159 8.83 17.59 5.85
CA ALA A 159 8.31 16.25 6.13
C ALA A 159 6.80 16.16 5.93
N LYS A 160 6.05 17.18 6.37
CA LYS A 160 4.59 17.28 6.16
C LYS A 160 4.23 17.41 4.69
N ALA A 161 4.97 18.22 3.93
CA ALA A 161 4.73 18.41 2.50
C ALA A 161 4.99 17.12 1.71
N VAL A 162 6.10 16.42 1.98
CA VAL A 162 6.39 15.11 1.36
C VAL A 162 5.31 14.10 1.72
N ALA A 163 4.98 13.95 3.01
CA ALA A 163 3.93 13.02 3.44
C ALA A 163 2.59 13.28 2.75
N LYS A 164 2.21 14.55 2.63
CA LYS A 164 0.99 14.96 1.95
C LYS A 164 0.99 14.54 0.49
N ASP A 165 2.07 14.82 -0.23
CA ASP A 165 2.15 14.47 -1.66
C ASP A 165 2.16 12.95 -1.87
N LEU A 166 2.87 12.18 -1.02
CA LEU A 166 2.86 10.71 -1.08
C LEU A 166 1.46 10.11 -0.86
N VAL A 167 0.63 10.74 -0.02
CA VAL A 167 -0.72 10.25 0.28
C VAL A 167 -1.78 10.79 -0.68
N GLN A 168 -1.61 12.01 -1.22
CA GLN A 168 -2.68 12.69 -1.96
C GLN A 168 -2.47 12.72 -3.47
N GLU A 169 -1.22 12.72 -3.95
CA GLU A 169 -0.91 12.87 -5.37
C GLU A 169 -0.69 11.50 -6.06
N LEU A 170 -0.55 10.43 -5.29
CA LEU A 170 -0.32 9.07 -5.78
C LEU A 170 -1.61 8.24 -5.77
N ASN A 171 -1.75 7.37 -6.76
CA ASN A 171 -2.81 6.36 -6.78
C ASN A 171 -2.47 5.16 -5.86
N HIS A 172 -3.35 4.16 -5.77
CA HIS A 172 -3.15 3.01 -4.89
C HIS A 172 -1.87 2.22 -5.21
N ASP A 173 -1.65 1.84 -6.47
CA ASP A 173 -0.48 1.08 -6.90
C ASP A 173 0.84 1.86 -6.68
N GLU A 174 0.82 3.17 -6.94
CA GLU A 174 1.97 4.05 -6.72
C GLU A 174 2.32 4.20 -5.24
N LYS A 175 1.32 4.29 -4.36
CA LYS A 175 1.53 4.28 -2.90
C LYS A 175 2.18 2.99 -2.45
N THR A 176 1.72 1.89 -3.00
CA THR A 176 2.20 0.54 -2.73
C THR A 176 3.67 0.38 -3.15
N ILE A 177 4.04 0.88 -4.34
CA ILE A 177 5.43 0.96 -4.79
C ILE A 177 6.28 1.82 -3.85
N VAL A 178 5.81 3.02 -3.50
CA VAL A 178 6.52 3.93 -2.61
C VAL A 178 6.71 3.32 -1.22
N ALA A 179 5.69 2.65 -0.70
CA ALA A 179 5.75 1.96 0.58
C ALA A 179 6.84 0.88 0.56
N GLY A 180 6.93 0.10 -0.52
CA GLY A 180 8.02 -0.85 -0.72
C GLY A 180 9.41 -0.19 -0.75
N LEU A 181 9.53 0.94 -1.45
CA LEU A 181 10.79 1.69 -1.51
C LEU A 181 11.18 2.28 -0.14
N LEU A 182 10.24 2.85 0.61
CA LEU A 182 10.47 3.36 1.98
C LEU A 182 10.96 2.24 2.90
N ALA A 183 10.29 1.09 2.86
CA ALA A 183 10.69 -0.09 3.63
C ALA A 183 12.12 -0.53 3.27
N LYS A 184 12.45 -0.61 1.97
CA LYS A 184 13.76 -1.04 1.48
C LYS A 184 14.88 -0.05 1.82
N THR A 185 14.65 1.25 1.63
CA THR A 185 15.73 2.25 1.71
C THR A 185 15.90 2.86 3.10
N ILE A 186 14.81 3.09 3.83
CA ILE A 186 14.85 3.83 5.10
C ILE A 186 14.83 2.85 6.26
N GLU A 187 13.93 1.88 6.18
CA GLU A 187 13.70 1.03 7.32
C GLU A 187 14.57 -0.24 7.29
N GLY A 188 15.19 -0.56 6.15
CA GLY A 188 16.00 -1.77 5.95
C GLY A 188 15.17 -3.05 5.96
N GLY A 189 13.93 -2.98 5.47
CA GLY A 189 13.02 -4.11 5.32
C GLY A 189 13.15 -4.75 3.95
N GLU A 190 13.06 -6.07 3.90
CA GLU A 190 12.91 -6.81 2.66
C GLU A 190 11.43 -6.83 2.29
N VAL A 191 11.11 -6.50 1.04
CA VAL A 191 9.73 -6.40 0.55
C VAL A 191 9.47 -7.58 -0.36
N VAL A 192 8.42 -8.33 -0.05
CA VAL A 192 8.02 -9.53 -0.76
C VAL A 192 6.63 -9.31 -1.35
N GLU A 193 6.48 -9.49 -2.67
CA GLU A 193 5.20 -9.41 -3.36
C GLU A 193 4.51 -10.79 -3.35
N ILE A 194 3.33 -10.89 -2.74
CA ILE A 194 2.49 -12.10 -2.82
C ILE A 194 1.39 -11.87 -3.84
N ARG A 195 1.55 -12.44 -5.04
CA ARG A 195 0.60 -12.26 -6.16
C ARG A 195 -0.69 -13.06 -6.02
N ALA A 196 -0.62 -14.24 -5.41
CA ALA A 196 -1.79 -15.08 -5.17
C ALA A 196 -1.52 -16.09 -4.06
N VAL A 197 -2.57 -16.41 -3.31
CA VAL A 197 -2.61 -17.53 -2.37
C VAL A 197 -3.63 -18.53 -2.91
N SER A 198 -3.15 -19.70 -3.35
CA SER A 198 -4.03 -20.79 -3.77
C SER A 198 -4.17 -21.82 -2.66
N SER A 199 -5.40 -22.27 -2.39
CA SER A 199 -5.69 -23.31 -1.42
C SER A 199 -6.46 -24.44 -2.08
N THR A 200 -5.76 -25.52 -2.40
CA THR A 200 -6.37 -26.74 -2.95
C THR A 200 -6.52 -27.76 -1.83
N SER A 201 -7.73 -28.25 -1.57
CA SER A 201 -7.95 -29.32 -0.59
C SER A 201 -8.31 -30.64 -1.28
N VAL A 202 -7.62 -31.72 -0.89
CA VAL A 202 -7.92 -33.08 -1.33
C VAL A 202 -8.41 -33.86 -0.11
N MET A 203 -9.65 -34.34 -0.16
CA MET A 203 -10.33 -34.97 0.99
C MET A 203 -10.94 -36.31 0.60
N VAL A 204 -10.64 -37.34 1.39
CA VAL A 204 -11.33 -38.64 1.35
C VAL A 204 -12.44 -38.62 2.38
N ASN A 205 -13.69 -38.90 1.98
CA ASN A 205 -14.85 -38.91 2.88
C ASN A 205 -15.38 -40.34 3.05
N ALA A 206 -15.60 -40.77 4.29
CA ALA A 206 -16.42 -41.92 4.63
C ALA A 206 -17.83 -41.40 4.97
N CYS A 207 -18.83 -41.86 4.22
CA CYS A 207 -20.22 -41.44 4.36
C CYS A 207 -21.10 -42.58 4.85
N TYR A 208 -22.13 -42.24 5.62
CA TYR A 208 -23.17 -43.14 6.06
C TYR A 208 -24.52 -42.55 5.72
N ASP A 209 -25.32 -43.32 5.00
CA ASP A 209 -26.70 -42.99 4.66
C ASP A 209 -27.62 -43.54 5.75
N LEU A 210 -28.30 -42.64 6.45
CA LEU A 210 -29.33 -43.00 7.41
C LEU A 210 -30.61 -43.30 6.63
N LEU A 211 -30.83 -44.59 6.34
CA LEU A 211 -32.06 -45.05 5.71
C LEU A 211 -33.26 -44.61 6.55
N SER A 212 -34.13 -43.79 5.95
CA SER A 212 -35.40 -43.39 6.52
C SER A 212 -36.50 -44.12 5.76
N GLU A 213 -37.18 -45.07 6.42
CA GLU A 213 -38.29 -45.80 5.81
C GLU A 213 -39.42 -44.81 5.47
N GLY A 214 -39.74 -44.67 4.18
CA GLY A 214 -40.98 -44.01 3.73
C GLY A 214 -40.88 -42.60 3.15
N LEU A 215 -39.70 -41.96 3.07
CA LEU A 215 -39.50 -40.70 2.35
C LEU A 215 -38.43 -40.89 1.26
N GLY A 216 -38.63 -40.36 0.05
CA GLY A 216 -37.62 -40.29 -1.02
C GLY A 216 -36.40 -39.41 -0.69
N VAL A 217 -36.20 -39.07 0.58
CA VAL A 217 -35.11 -38.27 1.13
C VAL A 217 -34.32 -39.14 2.11
N VAL A 218 -33.03 -39.31 1.85
CA VAL A 218 -32.09 -40.07 2.67
C VAL A 218 -31.13 -39.11 3.37
N PRO A 219 -31.24 -38.91 4.69
CA PRO A 219 -30.24 -38.16 5.44
C PRO A 219 -28.88 -38.85 5.37
N TYR A 220 -27.82 -38.07 5.19
CA TYR A 220 -26.45 -38.59 5.13
C TYR A 220 -25.52 -37.79 6.04
N ALA A 221 -24.52 -38.47 6.57
CA ALA A 221 -23.42 -37.87 7.32
C ALA A 221 -22.09 -38.42 6.81
N CYS A 222 -21.09 -37.56 6.65
CA CYS A 222 -19.75 -37.96 6.26
C CYS A 222 -18.70 -37.38 7.20
N VAL A 223 -17.66 -38.18 7.47
CA VAL A 223 -16.40 -37.73 8.05
C VAL A 223 -15.32 -37.90 7.00
N GLY A 224 -14.53 -36.84 6.79
CA GLY A 224 -13.47 -36.83 5.81
C GLY A 224 -12.15 -36.40 6.42
N LEU A 225 -11.08 -37.01 5.94
CA LEU A 225 -9.70 -36.71 6.26
C LEU A 225 -8.95 -36.44 4.96
N GLY A 226 -7.98 -35.54 5.00
CA GLY A 226 -7.23 -35.18 3.81
C GLY A 226 -6.16 -34.15 4.06
N GLY A 227 -5.69 -33.55 2.98
CA GLY A 227 -4.67 -32.52 2.99
C GLY A 227 -5.22 -31.22 2.41
N ASN A 228 -4.89 -30.10 3.05
CA ASN A 228 -4.97 -28.79 2.42
C ASN A 228 -3.56 -28.39 1.94
N PHE A 229 -3.49 -27.99 0.68
CA PHE A 229 -2.28 -27.57 0.01
C PHE A 229 -2.39 -26.08 -0.25
N VAL A 230 -1.65 -25.28 0.53
CA VAL A 230 -1.57 -23.84 0.32
C VAL A 230 -0.30 -23.55 -0.47
N GLY A 231 -0.49 -23.02 -1.68
CA GLY A 231 0.58 -22.53 -2.53
C GLY A 231 0.62 -21.02 -2.49
N VAL A 232 1.74 -20.48 -2.03
CA VAL A 232 2.15 -19.10 -2.23
C VAL A 232 3.34 -19.18 -3.19
N VAL A 233 3.30 -18.40 -4.27
CA VAL A 233 4.18 -18.44 -5.47
C VAL A 233 5.54 -19.14 -5.28
N ASP A 234 5.83 -20.08 -6.19
CA ASP A 234 7.03 -20.95 -6.32
C ASP A 234 7.08 -22.27 -5.54
N GLY A 235 6.41 -23.29 -6.10
CA GLY A 235 6.81 -24.71 -6.03
C GLY A 235 6.79 -25.44 -4.67
N HIS A 236 6.71 -24.71 -3.56
CA HIS A 236 6.66 -25.27 -2.22
C HIS A 236 5.22 -25.45 -1.79
N ILE A 237 4.82 -26.71 -1.74
CA ILE A 237 3.50 -27.12 -1.29
C ILE A 237 3.68 -27.64 0.13
N THR A 238 3.17 -26.92 1.13
CA THR A 238 3.20 -27.39 2.52
C THR A 238 1.89 -28.12 2.83
N PRO A 239 1.85 -29.46 2.82
CA PRO A 239 0.64 -30.21 3.10
C PRO A 239 0.27 -30.07 4.57
N LYS A 240 -0.93 -29.57 4.85
CA LYS A 240 -1.49 -29.63 6.21
C LYS A 240 -2.62 -30.63 6.27
N LEU A 241 -2.63 -31.45 7.31
CA LEU A 241 -3.74 -32.35 7.59
C LEU A 241 -5.01 -31.53 7.81
N ALA A 242 -6.10 -31.95 7.21
CA ALA A 242 -7.41 -31.33 7.36
C ALA A 242 -8.47 -32.40 7.58
N TYR A 243 -9.52 -32.03 8.31
CA TYR A 243 -10.71 -32.85 8.47
C TYR A 243 -11.95 -32.09 8.04
N ARG A 244 -12.93 -32.83 7.53
CA ARG A 244 -14.20 -32.29 7.05
C ARG A 244 -15.35 -33.12 7.57
N LEU A 245 -16.32 -32.47 8.20
CA LEU A 245 -17.59 -33.09 8.59
C LEU A 245 -18.65 -32.59 7.60
N LYS A 246 -19.40 -33.49 6.98
CA LYS A 246 -20.52 -33.15 6.09
C LYS A 246 -21.80 -33.78 6.65
N ALA A 247 -22.90 -33.06 6.57
CA ALA A 247 -24.21 -33.61 6.87
C ALA A 247 -25.25 -32.98 5.96
N GLY A 248 -26.21 -33.77 5.50
CA GLY A 248 -27.19 -33.30 4.54
C GLY A 248 -28.30 -34.30 4.27
N LEU A 249 -29.04 -34.01 3.22
CA LEU A 249 -30.14 -34.80 2.70
C LEU A 249 -29.83 -35.13 1.24
N SER A 250 -29.98 -36.40 0.89
CA SER A 250 -29.96 -36.91 -0.48
C SER A 250 -31.39 -37.14 -0.94
N TYR A 251 -31.77 -36.68 -2.12
CA TYR A 251 -33.05 -36.92 -2.75
C TYR A 251 -32.86 -37.71 -4.03
N GLN A 252 -33.49 -38.88 -4.13
CA GLN A 252 -33.44 -39.68 -5.36
C GLN A 252 -34.44 -39.12 -6.36
N LEU A 253 -33.94 -38.57 -7.47
CA LEU A 253 -34.75 -38.07 -8.59
C LEU A 253 -35.13 -39.24 -9.54
N SER A 254 -34.19 -40.16 -9.76
CA SER A 254 -34.37 -41.43 -10.48
C SER A 254 -33.46 -42.50 -9.86
N PRO A 255 -33.58 -43.79 -10.24
CA PRO A 255 -32.71 -44.85 -9.72
C PRO A 255 -31.20 -44.60 -9.93
N GLU A 256 -30.84 -43.76 -10.90
CA GLU A 256 -29.45 -43.42 -11.26
C GLU A 256 -29.04 -41.99 -10.88
N ILE A 257 -29.99 -41.12 -10.52
CA ILE A 257 -29.74 -39.68 -10.28
C ILE A 257 -30.20 -39.31 -8.87
N SER A 258 -29.24 -38.84 -8.06
CA SER A 258 -29.48 -38.30 -6.73
C SER A 258 -29.05 -36.84 -6.65
N ALA A 259 -29.89 -35.99 -6.06
CA ALA A 259 -29.56 -34.62 -5.69
C ALA A 259 -29.20 -34.55 -4.20
N PHE A 260 -28.15 -33.83 -3.84
CA PHE A 260 -27.69 -33.73 -2.45
C PHE A 260 -27.68 -32.27 -2.02
N VAL A 261 -28.18 -31.98 -0.83
CA VAL A 261 -28.07 -30.69 -0.17
C VAL A 261 -27.51 -30.89 1.22
N GLY A 262 -26.50 -30.13 1.61
CA GLY A 262 -25.86 -30.32 2.89
C GLY A 262 -24.92 -29.21 3.28
N GLY A 263 -24.63 -29.14 4.57
CA GLY A 263 -23.59 -28.30 5.13
C GLY A 263 -22.30 -29.08 5.29
N PHE A 264 -21.19 -28.38 5.29
CA PHE A 264 -19.92 -28.97 5.72
C PHE A 264 -19.15 -28.03 6.63
N TYR A 265 -18.46 -28.62 7.59
CA TYR A 265 -17.45 -27.98 8.39
C TYR A 265 -16.08 -28.50 7.92
N HIS A 266 -15.19 -27.61 7.52
CA HIS A 266 -13.82 -27.95 7.12
C HIS A 266 -12.85 -27.26 8.08
N ARG A 267 -11.88 -28.01 8.60
CA ARG A 267 -10.84 -27.47 9.47
C ARG A 267 -9.49 -28.05 9.09
N VAL A 268 -8.51 -27.17 8.93
CA VAL A 268 -7.10 -27.52 8.82
C VAL A 268 -6.52 -27.66 10.23
N VAL A 269 -5.81 -28.75 10.49
CA VAL A 269 -5.18 -29.05 11.78
C VAL A 269 -3.92 -28.21 11.92
N GLY A 270 -3.75 -27.59 13.09
CA GLY A 270 -2.66 -26.67 13.41
C GLY A 270 -3.16 -25.31 13.92
N ASP A 271 -2.22 -24.43 14.20
CA ASP A 271 -2.43 -23.03 14.61
C ASP A 271 -2.75 -22.09 13.43
N GLY A 272 -2.75 -22.62 12.20
CA GLY A 272 -2.94 -21.83 10.99
C GLY A 272 -1.66 -21.11 10.52
N VAL A 273 -0.51 -21.33 11.16
CA VAL A 273 0.77 -20.69 10.81
C VAL A 273 1.46 -21.49 9.72
N TYR A 274 1.68 -20.87 8.56
CA TYR A 274 2.47 -21.47 7.48
C TYR A 274 3.88 -20.88 7.55
N ASP A 275 4.84 -21.69 7.98
CA ASP A 275 6.25 -21.33 7.99
C ASP A 275 6.87 -21.54 6.60
N ASP A 276 7.95 -20.81 6.31
CA ASP A 276 8.77 -20.93 5.08
C ASP A 276 8.01 -20.75 3.76
N LEU A 277 7.09 -19.78 3.71
CA LEU A 277 6.49 -19.38 2.43
C LEU A 277 7.58 -18.80 1.52
N PRO A 278 7.83 -19.37 0.32
CA PRO A 278 8.82 -18.86 -0.59
C PRO A 278 8.44 -17.43 -1.00
N ALA A 279 9.35 -16.51 -0.71
CA ALA A 279 9.25 -15.11 -1.04
C ALA A 279 10.02 -14.84 -2.34
N GLN A 280 9.35 -14.30 -3.36
CA GLN A 280 10.07 -13.72 -4.49
C GLN A 280 10.53 -12.31 -4.12
N LEU A 281 11.85 -12.16 -4.04
CA LEU A 281 12.57 -10.91 -3.85
C LEU A 281 12.46 -10.01 -5.09
N LEU A 282 12.05 -8.75 -4.91
CA LEU A 282 12.09 -7.68 -5.93
C LEU A 282 13.41 -6.89 -5.92
#